data_AF-A0A142YFZ0-F1
#
_entry.id   AF-A0A142YFZ0-F1
#
_cell.length_a   1.000
_cell.length_b   1.000
_cell.length_c   1.000
_cell.angle_alpha   90.00
_cell.angle_beta   90.00
_cell.angle_gamma   90.00
#
_symmetry.space_group_name_H-M   'P 1'
#
loop_
_entity.id
_entity.type
_entity.pdbx_description
1 polymer ?
#
loop_
_entity_poly.entity_id
_entity_poly.type
_entity_poly.pdbx_seq_one_letter_code
_entity_poly.pdbx_strand_id
1 'polypeptide(L)'
;MAIETVGRNTEAGATGPTHSHGGVVRALFAGEFPAWAFFPHPAPVDLAAAEDSRRDGPVVGFCRVMELRSLDPEGEGWRTVAERVAGADAFADRPGLARVLAASWGLGLAQARLAAAVAKVRGDERLARSPRAGAALARLAAGSYALRASTVAAASWLDRGVADAVDTAFLGPFVSRIDAPAIHDETTDEALDLLAAGGLGDADPSPGGAGPSAPFWPTLAAHIRRSLARSASPPRVPVATPMLRPFGEALSRRTSHLGRVVERIGARDRHDESFRDRVALAAVELIASACTLARLDAASARPDEQAVAELFLHESGRRFDEALRSIARDPDREAVEAGRLVLRRSPRT
;
A
#
# COMPACT_ATOMS: atom_id res chain seq x y z
N MET A 1 -5.44 -66.91 17.34
CA MET A 1 -5.74 -66.47 15.96
C MET A 1 -7.23 -66.19 15.88
N ALA A 2 -7.63 -64.95 16.15
CA ALA A 2 -8.92 -64.34 15.84
C ALA A 2 -8.82 -62.85 16.23
N ILE A 3 -9.27 -62.00 15.32
CA ILE A 3 -9.25 -60.54 15.33
C ILE A 3 -10.56 -60.05 15.94
N GLU A 4 -10.52 -59.02 16.80
CA GLU A 4 -11.55 -58.00 17.13
C GLU A 4 -11.15 -57.39 18.50
N THR A 5 -11.24 -56.09 18.80
CA THR A 5 -11.98 -54.98 18.20
C THR A 5 -11.27 -53.66 18.52
N VAL A 6 -11.26 -52.76 17.55
CA VAL A 6 -10.76 -51.37 17.62
C VAL A 6 -11.63 -50.55 18.57
N GLY A 7 -11.00 -50.00 19.61
CA GLY A 7 -11.61 -49.07 20.55
C GLY A 7 -11.26 -47.61 20.26
N ARG A 8 -12.22 -46.90 19.65
CA ARG A 8 -12.54 -45.46 19.77
C ARG A 8 -11.38 -44.49 20.08
N ASN A 9 -10.86 -43.84 19.04
CA ASN A 9 -10.25 -42.52 19.18
C ASN A 9 -11.36 -41.48 19.43
N THR A 10 -11.30 -40.84 20.59
CA THR A 10 -12.04 -39.63 20.93
C THR A 10 -11.55 -38.46 20.06
N GLU A 11 -12.35 -38.09 19.06
CA GLU A 11 -12.28 -36.78 18.43
C GLU A 11 -12.74 -35.72 19.45
N ALA A 12 -11.77 -35.14 20.15
CA ALA A 12 -11.98 -33.91 20.89
C ALA A 12 -12.20 -32.77 19.89
N GLY A 13 -13.48 -32.51 19.59
CA GLY A 13 -13.92 -31.36 18.81
C GLY A 13 -13.52 -30.05 19.50
N ALA A 14 -12.33 -29.56 19.18
CA ALA A 14 -11.96 -28.17 19.42
C ALA A 14 -12.70 -27.31 18.38
N THR A 15 -13.97 -27.00 18.66
CA THR A 15 -14.67 -25.89 17.99
C THR A 15 -14.06 -24.59 18.47
N GLY A 16 -12.85 -24.29 17.98
CA GLY A 16 -12.28 -22.95 18.11
C GLY A 16 -13.25 -21.94 17.48
N PRO A 17 -13.34 -20.71 18.01
CA PRO A 17 -14.20 -19.69 17.43
C PRO A 17 -13.88 -19.58 15.94
N THR A 18 -14.89 -19.82 15.09
CA THR A 18 -14.83 -19.54 13.66
C THR A 18 -14.76 -18.04 13.51
N HIS A 19 -13.56 -17.48 13.65
CA HIS A 19 -13.31 -16.08 13.36
C HIS A 19 -13.67 -15.89 11.89
N SER A 20 -14.75 -15.17 11.61
CA SER A 20 -15.00 -14.60 10.28
C SER A 20 -13.72 -13.89 9.89
N HIS A 21 -13.00 -14.42 8.89
CA HIS A 21 -11.71 -13.88 8.43
C HIS A 21 -11.99 -12.54 7.77
N GLY A 22 -12.09 -11.48 8.59
CA GLY A 22 -12.22 -10.13 8.09
C GLY A 22 -10.91 -9.71 7.44
N GLY A 23 -10.97 -9.16 6.24
CA GLY A 23 -9.83 -8.59 5.54
C GLY A 23 -9.05 -7.55 6.34
N VAL A 24 -7.89 -7.13 5.85
CA VAL A 24 -6.99 -6.25 6.60
C VAL A 24 -7.54 -4.86 6.84
N VAL A 25 -8.24 -4.27 5.87
CA VAL A 25 -8.99 -3.04 6.09
C VAL A 25 -9.98 -3.24 7.22
N ARG A 26 -10.58 -4.44 7.30
CA ARG A 26 -11.49 -4.78 8.37
C ARG A 26 -10.82 -4.80 9.74
N ALA A 27 -9.69 -5.48 9.85
CA ALA A 27 -8.86 -5.51 11.04
C ALA A 27 -8.42 -4.08 11.47
N LEU A 28 -7.91 -3.28 10.53
CA LEU A 28 -7.43 -1.92 10.75
C LEU A 28 -8.48 -1.06 11.48
N PHE A 29 -9.72 -1.07 10.97
CA PHE A 29 -10.77 -0.19 11.49
C PHE A 29 -11.58 -0.83 12.63
N ALA A 30 -11.53 -2.15 12.82
CA ALA A 30 -12.18 -2.81 13.97
C ALA A 30 -11.40 -2.62 15.27
N GLY A 31 -10.14 -2.22 15.16
CA GLY A 31 -9.20 -2.24 16.27
C GLY A 31 -8.84 -3.63 16.75
N GLU A 32 -9.34 -4.63 16.05
CA GLU A 32 -8.82 -5.97 16.00
C GLU A 32 -7.65 -5.91 15.02
N PHE A 33 -6.45 -5.56 15.50
CA PHE A 33 -5.22 -5.79 14.76
C PHE A 33 -4.61 -7.11 15.23
N PRO A 34 -5.18 -8.28 14.88
CA PRO A 34 -4.44 -9.48 15.13
C PRO A 34 -3.18 -9.45 14.27
N ALA A 35 -2.04 -9.74 14.87
CA ALA A 35 -0.79 -9.87 14.14
C ALA A 35 -0.96 -10.80 12.92
N TRP A 36 -1.78 -11.84 13.00
CA TRP A 36 -2.01 -12.71 11.85
C TRP A 36 -2.73 -12.05 10.64
N ALA A 37 -3.51 -10.97 10.82
CA ALA A 37 -4.20 -10.32 9.69
C ALA A 37 -3.22 -9.55 8.80
N PHE A 38 -2.31 -8.78 9.41
CA PHE A 38 -1.30 -7.99 8.70
C PHE A 38 0.01 -8.72 8.44
N PHE A 39 0.35 -9.71 9.28
CA PHE A 39 1.66 -10.32 9.32
C PHE A 39 1.58 -11.81 8.93
N PRO A 40 1.46 -12.12 7.64
CA PRO A 40 1.96 -13.38 7.15
C PRO A 40 3.48 -13.24 7.06
N HIS A 41 4.20 -13.66 8.08
CA HIS A 41 5.54 -14.13 7.83
C HIS A 41 5.55 -15.63 8.07
N PRO A 42 5.75 -16.46 7.02
CA PRO A 42 6.61 -17.59 7.25
C PRO A 42 7.96 -17.05 7.73
N ALA A 43 8.61 -17.81 8.62
CA ALA A 43 9.95 -17.57 9.14
C ALA A 43 10.94 -17.06 8.06
N PRO A 44 12.05 -16.38 8.43
CA PRO A 44 13.08 -15.96 7.48
C PRO A 44 13.37 -17.07 6.47
N VAL A 45 13.09 -16.78 5.20
CA VAL A 45 13.17 -17.75 4.12
C VAL A 45 14.62 -17.89 3.71
N ASP A 46 15.11 -19.12 3.76
CA ASP A 46 16.33 -19.51 3.07
C ASP A 46 16.18 -19.23 1.58
N LEU A 47 16.99 -18.32 1.03
CA LEU A 47 16.95 -17.91 -0.37
C LEU A 47 17.20 -19.10 -1.33
N ALA A 48 17.86 -20.16 -0.86
CA ALA A 48 18.02 -21.41 -1.62
C ALA A 48 16.72 -22.21 -1.74
N ALA A 49 15.73 -21.96 -0.86
CA ALA A 49 14.42 -22.60 -0.88
C ALA A 49 13.35 -21.80 -1.65
N ALA A 50 13.66 -20.59 -2.14
CA ALA A 50 12.72 -19.74 -2.89
C ALA A 50 12.30 -20.31 -4.25
N GLU A 51 13.02 -21.32 -4.77
CA GLU A 51 12.59 -22.10 -5.93
C GLU A 51 11.40 -23.03 -5.63
N ASP A 52 11.12 -23.32 -4.35
CA ASP A 52 9.93 -24.08 -3.93
C ASP A 52 8.73 -23.15 -3.71
N SER A 53 8.34 -22.42 -4.78
CA SER A 53 7.25 -21.43 -4.82
C SER A 53 5.88 -21.93 -4.34
N ARG A 54 5.75 -23.24 -4.09
CA ARG A 54 4.55 -23.91 -3.58
C ARG A 54 4.30 -23.68 -2.10
N ARG A 55 5.30 -23.31 -1.29
CA ARG A 55 5.12 -23.14 0.17
C ARG A 55 4.46 -21.82 0.57
N ASP A 56 4.66 -20.75 -0.20
CA ASP A 56 4.22 -19.40 0.19
C ASP A 56 2.85 -18.98 -0.37
N GLY A 57 2.24 -19.85 -1.17
CA GLY A 57 1.07 -19.51 -1.98
C GLY A 57 1.46 -18.95 -3.36
N PRO A 58 0.64 -19.20 -4.39
CA PRO A 58 1.00 -18.90 -5.78
C PRO A 58 1.19 -17.40 -6.05
N VAL A 59 0.43 -16.51 -5.38
CA VAL A 59 0.49 -15.07 -5.64
C VAL A 59 1.71 -14.45 -4.96
N VAL A 60 2.03 -14.83 -3.72
CA VAL A 60 3.26 -14.39 -3.04
C VAL A 60 4.49 -14.90 -3.78
N GLY A 61 4.48 -16.17 -4.20
CA GLY A 61 5.53 -16.75 -5.03
C GLY A 61 5.76 -15.93 -6.30
N PHE A 62 4.69 -15.57 -7.02
CA PHE A 62 4.78 -14.68 -8.18
C PHE A 62 5.41 -13.32 -7.85
N CYS A 63 4.94 -12.65 -6.80
CA CYS A 63 5.44 -11.32 -6.42
C CYS A 63 6.95 -11.37 -6.12
N ARG A 64 7.42 -12.45 -5.48
CA ARG A 64 8.86 -12.67 -5.24
C ARG A 64 9.64 -12.96 -6.51
N VAL A 65 9.10 -13.76 -7.43
CA VAL A 65 9.75 -14.01 -8.72
C VAL A 65 9.89 -12.71 -9.50
N MET A 66 8.85 -11.87 -9.55
CA MET A 66 8.93 -10.56 -10.20
C MET A 66 9.95 -9.64 -9.53
N GLU A 67 10.05 -9.71 -8.20
CA GLU A 67 11.03 -8.95 -7.45
C GLU A 67 12.47 -9.39 -7.73
N LEU A 68 12.72 -10.71 -7.78
CA LEU A 68 14.04 -11.28 -8.09
C LEU A 68 14.42 -11.08 -9.56
N ARG A 69 13.43 -11.07 -10.45
CA ARG A 69 13.59 -10.82 -11.89
C ARG A 69 13.43 -9.34 -12.21
N SER A 70 14.02 -8.44 -11.42
CA SER A 70 13.90 -6.98 -11.57
C SER A 70 14.42 -6.42 -12.93
N LEU A 71 14.70 -7.26 -13.92
CA LEU A 71 15.56 -7.00 -15.06
C LEU A 71 15.14 -7.88 -16.24
N ASP A 72 14.12 -7.44 -16.98
CA ASP A 72 14.10 -7.44 -18.45
C ASP A 72 12.79 -6.78 -18.94
N PRO A 73 12.77 -5.45 -19.14
CA PRO A 73 11.59 -4.78 -19.71
C PRO A 73 11.29 -5.22 -21.16
N GLU A 74 12.27 -5.84 -21.85
CA GLU A 74 12.10 -6.43 -23.18
C GLU A 74 11.74 -7.94 -23.11
N GLY A 75 11.71 -8.50 -21.91
CA GLY A 75 11.43 -9.90 -21.64
C GLY A 75 9.95 -10.25 -21.73
N GLU A 76 9.67 -11.54 -21.57
CA GLU A 76 8.33 -12.11 -21.59
C GLU A 76 7.38 -11.30 -20.67
N GLY A 77 6.40 -10.60 -21.27
CA GLY A 77 5.57 -9.63 -20.57
C GLY A 77 4.90 -10.19 -19.31
N TRP A 78 4.68 -9.35 -18.29
CA TRP A 78 4.14 -9.76 -17.00
C TRP A 78 2.81 -10.54 -17.10
N ARG A 79 2.00 -10.25 -18.13
CA ARG A 79 0.78 -11.02 -18.42
C ARG A 79 1.08 -12.48 -18.69
N THR A 80 2.10 -12.80 -19.49
CA THR A 80 2.49 -14.18 -19.81
C THR A 80 3.06 -14.92 -18.61
N VAL A 81 3.81 -14.23 -17.73
CA VAL A 81 4.25 -14.80 -16.45
C VAL A 81 3.03 -15.05 -15.54
N ALA A 82 2.11 -14.10 -15.48
CA ALA A 82 0.95 -14.20 -14.62
C ALA A 82 -0.08 -15.24 -15.09
N GLU A 83 -0.30 -15.36 -16.40
CA GLU A 83 -1.11 -16.40 -17.04
C GLU A 83 -0.56 -17.80 -16.75
N ARG A 84 0.77 -17.96 -16.73
CA ARG A 84 1.41 -19.24 -16.36
C ARG A 84 1.28 -19.57 -14.88
N VAL A 85 1.33 -18.59 -13.98
CA VAL A 85 1.27 -18.82 -12.53
C VAL A 85 -0.16 -18.96 -12.02
N ALA A 86 -1.11 -18.20 -12.58
CA ALA A 86 -2.50 -18.20 -12.13
C ALA A 86 -3.43 -19.10 -12.96
N GLY A 87 -3.05 -19.45 -14.20
CA GLY A 87 -3.98 -19.95 -15.22
C GLY A 87 -4.84 -18.82 -15.80
N ALA A 88 -5.04 -18.82 -17.11
CA ALA A 88 -5.73 -17.73 -17.83
C ALA A 88 -7.15 -17.44 -17.30
N ASP A 89 -7.89 -18.48 -16.93
CA ASP A 89 -9.28 -18.35 -16.45
C ASP A 89 -9.39 -17.78 -15.03
N ALA A 90 -8.36 -17.91 -14.20
CA ALA A 90 -8.38 -17.39 -12.83
C ALA A 90 -8.28 -15.85 -12.77
N PHE A 91 -7.94 -15.21 -13.90
CA PHE A 91 -7.61 -13.80 -13.97
C PHE A 91 -8.83 -12.90 -14.19
N ALA A 92 -9.74 -13.32 -15.07
CA ALA A 92 -10.89 -12.52 -15.48
C ALA A 92 -11.86 -12.27 -14.31
N ASP A 93 -11.98 -13.23 -13.39
CA ASP A 93 -12.96 -13.19 -12.30
C ASP A 93 -12.40 -12.63 -10.98
N ARG A 94 -11.13 -12.21 -10.95
CA ARG A 94 -10.44 -11.82 -9.70
C ARG A 94 -9.81 -10.43 -9.80
N PRO A 95 -10.58 -9.34 -9.63
CA PRO A 95 -10.06 -7.98 -9.69
C PRO A 95 -8.93 -7.71 -8.67
N GLY A 96 -8.94 -8.42 -7.54
CA GLY A 96 -7.85 -8.30 -6.55
C GLY A 96 -6.52 -8.84 -7.05
N LEU A 97 -6.53 -9.95 -7.80
CA LEU A 97 -5.32 -10.53 -8.39
C LEU A 97 -4.73 -9.59 -9.44
N ALA A 98 -5.57 -9.05 -10.34
CA ALA A 98 -5.12 -8.09 -11.35
C ALA A 98 -4.43 -6.86 -10.72
N ARG A 99 -4.95 -6.34 -9.60
CA ARG A 99 -4.33 -5.21 -8.88
C ARG A 99 -3.01 -5.56 -8.23
N VAL A 100 -2.90 -6.73 -7.61
CA VAL A 100 -1.62 -7.19 -7.02
C VAL A 100 -0.56 -7.34 -8.09
N LEU A 101 -0.93 -7.85 -9.27
CA LEU A 101 0.00 -8.04 -10.37
C LEU A 101 0.43 -6.71 -11.01
N ALA A 102 -0.51 -5.77 -11.18
CA ALA A 102 -0.18 -4.41 -11.58
C ALA A 102 0.76 -3.73 -10.56
N ALA A 103 0.55 -3.94 -9.26
CA ALA A 103 1.42 -3.41 -8.23
C ALA A 103 2.81 -4.09 -8.19
N SER A 104 2.88 -5.39 -8.48
CA SER A 104 4.15 -6.12 -8.67
C SER A 104 4.92 -5.59 -9.87
N TRP A 105 4.24 -5.26 -10.97
CA TRP A 105 4.87 -4.62 -12.12
C TRP A 105 5.39 -3.23 -11.78
N GLY A 106 4.55 -2.38 -11.16
CA GLY A 106 4.96 -1.05 -10.70
C GLY A 106 6.15 -1.09 -9.74
N LEU A 107 6.24 -2.14 -8.90
CA LEU A 107 7.40 -2.37 -8.05
C LEU A 107 8.68 -2.61 -8.86
N GLY A 108 8.62 -3.45 -9.89
CA GLY A 108 9.75 -3.70 -10.79
C GLY A 108 10.23 -2.40 -11.46
N LEU A 109 9.30 -1.58 -11.94
CA LEU A 109 9.62 -0.27 -12.51
C LEU A 109 10.27 0.67 -11.48
N ALA A 110 9.70 0.76 -10.27
CA ALA A 110 10.25 1.60 -9.20
C ALA A 110 11.67 1.16 -8.78
N GLN A 111 11.94 -0.15 -8.76
CA GLN A 111 13.27 -0.69 -8.49
C GLN A 111 14.27 -0.39 -9.61
N ALA A 112 13.86 -0.55 -10.88
CA ALA A 112 14.69 -0.21 -12.03
C ALA A 112 15.06 1.29 -12.04
N ARG A 113 14.09 2.17 -11.77
CA ARG A 113 14.32 3.62 -11.64
C ARG A 113 15.29 3.96 -10.51
N LEU A 114 15.13 3.32 -9.36
CA LEU A 114 16.05 3.48 -8.23
C LEU A 114 17.47 3.03 -8.61
N ALA A 115 17.63 1.89 -9.26
CA ALA A 115 18.93 1.37 -9.69
C ALA A 115 19.61 2.32 -10.69
N ALA A 116 18.87 2.82 -11.68
CA ALA A 116 19.37 3.80 -12.64
C ALA A 116 19.78 5.12 -11.96
N ALA A 117 18.98 5.61 -11.02
CA ALA A 117 19.29 6.81 -10.27
C ALA A 117 20.56 6.64 -9.41
N VAL A 118 20.71 5.50 -8.73
CA VAL A 118 21.92 5.18 -7.96
C VAL A 118 23.14 5.11 -8.86
N ALA A 119 23.05 4.44 -10.01
CA ALA A 119 24.14 4.32 -10.97
C ALA A 119 24.60 5.70 -11.47
N LYS A 120 23.64 6.58 -11.80
CA LYS A 120 23.94 7.95 -12.23
C LYS A 120 24.59 8.77 -11.12
N VAL A 121 24.06 8.74 -9.89
CA VAL A 121 24.66 9.48 -8.76
C VAL A 121 26.06 8.97 -8.44
N ARG A 122 26.34 7.67 -8.62
CA ARG A 122 27.71 7.11 -8.48
C ARG A 122 28.66 7.54 -9.59
N GLY A 123 28.15 7.75 -10.80
CA GLY A 123 28.93 8.17 -11.96
C GLY A 123 29.26 9.68 -12.01
N ASP A 124 28.59 10.49 -11.20
CA ASP A 124 28.76 11.94 -11.16
C ASP A 124 29.11 12.42 -9.73
N GLU A 125 30.37 12.82 -9.54
CA GLU A 125 30.89 13.27 -8.24
C GLU A 125 30.16 14.50 -7.68
N ARG A 126 29.61 15.37 -8.55
CA ARG A 126 28.83 16.54 -8.12
C ARG A 126 27.49 16.09 -7.54
N LEU A 127 26.82 15.13 -8.20
CA LEU A 127 25.58 14.55 -7.69
C LEU A 127 25.83 13.73 -6.41
N ALA A 128 26.92 12.96 -6.35
CA ALA A 128 27.29 12.18 -5.18
C ALA A 128 27.46 13.03 -3.90
N ARG A 129 27.93 14.27 -4.04
CA ARG A 129 28.08 15.23 -2.94
C ARG A 129 26.82 16.05 -2.65
N SER A 130 25.81 15.99 -3.50
CA SER A 130 24.60 16.79 -3.37
C SER A 130 23.65 16.21 -2.32
N PRO A 131 23.34 16.93 -1.22
CA PRO A 131 22.36 16.48 -0.23
C PRO A 131 20.97 16.27 -0.84
N ARG A 132 20.62 17.04 -1.88
CA ARG A 132 19.35 16.91 -2.60
C ARG A 132 19.26 15.60 -3.37
N ALA A 133 20.33 15.20 -4.05
CA ALA A 133 20.38 13.93 -4.77
C ALA A 133 20.27 12.75 -3.79
N GLY A 134 20.97 12.82 -2.65
CA GLY A 134 20.86 11.83 -1.58
C GLY A 134 19.43 11.72 -1.03
N ALA A 135 18.76 12.85 -0.77
CA ALA A 135 17.37 12.87 -0.32
C ALA A 135 16.40 12.29 -1.35
N ALA A 136 16.58 12.61 -2.63
CA ALA A 136 15.76 12.06 -3.72
C ALA A 136 15.91 10.52 -3.83
N LEU A 137 17.15 10.01 -3.76
CA LEU A 137 17.41 8.56 -3.73
C LEU A 137 16.77 7.89 -2.51
N ALA A 138 16.87 8.52 -1.33
CA ALA A 138 16.28 7.99 -0.11
C ALA A 138 14.75 7.90 -0.21
N ARG A 139 14.09 8.91 -0.78
CA ARG A 139 12.63 8.89 -1.01
C ARG A 139 12.21 7.84 -2.04
N LEU A 140 12.96 7.69 -3.14
CA LEU A 140 12.72 6.63 -4.12
C LEU A 140 12.85 5.25 -3.47
N ALA A 141 13.91 5.03 -2.68
CA ALA A 141 14.09 3.80 -1.93
C ALA A 141 12.94 3.55 -0.93
N ALA A 142 12.50 4.61 -0.22
CA ALA A 142 11.42 4.55 0.75
C ALA A 142 10.07 4.19 0.12
N GLY A 143 9.75 4.80 -1.03
CA GLY A 143 8.58 4.45 -1.84
C GLY A 143 8.63 3.00 -2.32
N SER A 144 9.74 2.57 -2.91
CA SER A 144 9.93 1.20 -3.39
C SER A 144 9.81 0.16 -2.27
N TYR A 145 10.38 0.44 -1.08
CA TYR A 145 10.25 -0.42 0.09
C TYR A 145 8.77 -0.58 0.50
N ALA A 146 8.04 0.53 0.59
CA ALA A 146 6.64 0.50 0.99
C ALA A 146 5.72 -0.16 -0.05
N LEU A 147 6.02 -0.01 -1.34
CA LEU A 147 5.33 -0.73 -2.41
C LEU A 147 5.55 -2.22 -2.32
N ARG A 148 6.79 -2.64 -2.11
CA ARG A 148 7.10 -4.04 -1.88
C ARG A 148 6.35 -4.59 -0.68
N ALA A 149 6.35 -3.89 0.44
CA ALA A 149 5.63 -4.30 1.64
C ALA A 149 4.12 -4.44 1.38
N SER A 150 3.54 -3.45 0.70
CA SER A 150 2.11 -3.41 0.38
C SER A 150 1.69 -4.51 -0.59
N THR A 151 2.46 -4.73 -1.65
CA THR A 151 2.21 -5.75 -2.68
C THR A 151 2.30 -7.15 -2.10
N VAL A 152 3.34 -7.45 -1.30
CA VAL A 152 3.52 -8.76 -0.67
C VAL A 152 2.41 -9.03 0.36
N ALA A 153 2.03 -8.03 1.14
CA ALA A 153 0.91 -8.16 2.09
C ALA A 153 -0.40 -8.49 1.36
N ALA A 154 -0.70 -7.75 0.29
CA ALA A 154 -1.90 -7.98 -0.53
C ALA A 154 -1.92 -9.33 -1.23
N ALA A 155 -0.77 -9.77 -1.77
CA ALA A 155 -0.61 -11.10 -2.33
C ALA A 155 -0.94 -12.19 -1.30
N SER A 156 -0.43 -12.05 -0.07
CA SER A 156 -0.70 -13.01 0.98
C SER A 156 -2.16 -12.99 1.46
N TRP A 157 -2.85 -11.86 1.40
CA TRP A 157 -4.29 -11.81 1.68
C TRP A 157 -5.09 -12.61 0.64
N LEU A 158 -4.69 -12.53 -0.64
CA LEU A 158 -5.30 -13.32 -1.71
C LEU A 158 -5.04 -14.81 -1.54
N ASP A 159 -3.79 -15.20 -1.28
CA ASP A 159 -3.41 -16.61 -1.10
C ASP A 159 -4.16 -17.28 0.07
N ARG A 160 -4.48 -16.51 1.11
CA ARG A 160 -5.27 -16.98 2.27
C ARG A 160 -6.78 -16.94 2.07
N GLY A 161 -7.26 -16.39 0.95
CA GLY A 161 -8.69 -16.16 0.72
C GLY A 161 -9.32 -15.19 1.71
N VAL A 162 -8.53 -14.29 2.32
CA VAL A 162 -8.99 -13.27 3.28
C VAL A 162 -9.07 -11.87 2.68
N ALA A 163 -8.55 -11.70 1.46
CA ALA A 163 -8.62 -10.43 0.74
C ALA A 163 -10.05 -10.18 0.25
N ASP A 164 -10.65 -9.11 0.72
CA ASP A 164 -11.78 -8.49 0.05
C ASP A 164 -11.28 -7.58 -1.08
N ALA A 165 -12.19 -7.18 -1.97
CA ALA A 165 -11.87 -6.24 -3.06
C ALA A 165 -11.29 -4.91 -2.55
N VAL A 166 -11.54 -4.54 -1.29
CA VAL A 166 -11.01 -3.31 -0.65
C VAL A 166 -9.53 -3.44 -0.32
N ASP A 167 -9.13 -4.62 0.14
CA ASP A 167 -7.79 -4.87 0.63
C ASP A 167 -6.74 -4.77 -0.49
N THR A 168 -7.16 -4.92 -1.74
CA THR A 168 -6.28 -4.76 -2.92
C THR A 168 -6.52 -3.45 -3.67
N ALA A 169 -7.64 -2.78 -3.41
CA ALA A 169 -8.02 -1.57 -4.15
C ALA A 169 -7.10 -0.37 -3.86
N PHE A 170 -6.48 -0.31 -2.68
CA PHE A 170 -5.55 0.76 -2.32
C PHE A 170 -4.26 0.74 -3.16
N LEU A 171 -3.90 -0.41 -3.76
CA LEU A 171 -2.67 -0.57 -4.52
C LEU A 171 -2.61 0.32 -5.76
N GLY A 172 -3.74 0.48 -6.48
CA GLY A 172 -3.78 1.33 -7.68
C GLY A 172 -3.38 2.79 -7.37
N PRO A 173 -4.10 3.48 -6.48
CA PRO A 173 -3.74 4.83 -6.03
C PRO A 173 -2.35 4.93 -5.39
N PHE A 174 -1.87 3.85 -4.76
CA PHE A 174 -0.57 3.83 -4.14
C PHE A 174 0.57 3.78 -5.17
N VAL A 175 0.46 2.88 -6.16
CA VAL A 175 1.40 2.76 -7.30
C VAL A 175 1.42 4.05 -8.10
N SER A 176 0.24 4.57 -8.47
CA SER A 176 0.14 5.79 -9.27
C SER A 176 0.81 6.99 -8.61
N ARG A 177 0.94 7.00 -7.28
CA ARG A 177 1.58 8.09 -6.51
C ARG A 177 3.08 7.85 -6.27
N ILE A 178 3.54 6.61 -6.38
CA ILE A 178 4.99 6.32 -6.46
C ILE A 178 5.50 6.68 -7.86
N ASP A 179 4.67 6.44 -8.88
CA ASP A 179 4.94 6.83 -10.26
C ASP A 179 4.69 8.32 -10.51
N ALA A 180 3.70 8.92 -9.85
CA ALA A 180 3.52 10.36 -9.84
C ALA A 180 4.78 10.96 -9.24
N PRO A 181 5.37 11.98 -9.87
CA PRO A 181 6.66 12.48 -9.46
C PRO A 181 6.58 12.87 -7.99
N ALA A 182 7.25 12.11 -7.12
CA ALA A 182 7.61 12.53 -5.76
C ALA A 182 8.63 13.70 -5.79
N ILE A 183 8.52 14.52 -6.84
CA ILE A 183 9.51 15.31 -7.57
C ILE A 183 8.70 16.36 -8.36
N HIS A 184 7.86 17.12 -7.67
CA HIS A 184 7.32 18.38 -8.20
C HIS A 184 7.51 19.49 -7.17
N ASP A 185 8.52 19.33 -6.30
CA ASP A 185 9.14 20.50 -5.68
C ASP A 185 9.95 21.16 -6.81
N GLU A 186 9.55 22.37 -7.21
CA GLU A 186 10.10 23.19 -8.32
C GLU A 186 11.64 23.33 -8.28
N THR A 187 12.28 22.94 -7.18
CA THR A 187 13.74 22.92 -7.00
C THR A 187 14.43 21.59 -7.37
N THR A 188 13.66 20.56 -7.72
CA THR A 188 14.15 19.21 -8.08
C THR A 188 14.12 18.94 -9.58
N ASP A 189 13.42 19.77 -10.36
CA ASP A 189 13.23 19.59 -11.80
C ASP A 189 14.56 19.55 -12.56
N GLU A 190 15.58 20.32 -12.17
CA GLU A 190 16.86 20.31 -12.90
C GLU A 190 17.66 18.99 -12.70
N ALA A 191 17.63 18.42 -11.49
CA ALA A 191 18.30 17.14 -11.21
C ALA A 191 17.53 15.95 -11.80
N LEU A 192 16.22 16.11 -11.96
CA LEU A 192 15.32 15.05 -12.39
C LEU A 192 14.92 15.09 -13.85
N ASP A 193 14.95 16.24 -14.51
CA ASP A 193 14.99 16.36 -15.97
C ASP A 193 16.25 15.67 -16.51
N LEU A 194 17.38 15.83 -15.81
CA LEU A 194 18.60 15.09 -16.14
C LEU A 194 18.45 13.58 -15.89
N LEU A 195 17.63 13.12 -14.94
CA LEU A 195 17.37 11.68 -14.68
C LEU A 195 16.26 11.11 -15.60
N ALA A 196 15.29 11.93 -16.01
CA ALA A 196 14.18 11.61 -16.89
C ALA A 196 14.59 11.54 -18.37
N ALA A 197 15.68 12.23 -18.76
CA ALA A 197 16.31 12.07 -20.07
C ALA A 197 16.85 10.66 -20.36
N GLY A 198 16.77 9.73 -19.40
CA GLY A 198 17.17 8.32 -19.52
C GLY A 198 16.15 7.37 -20.20
N GLY A 199 15.09 7.87 -20.84
CA GLY A 199 14.31 7.10 -21.82
C GLY A 199 13.50 5.92 -21.24
N LEU A 200 12.41 6.22 -20.53
CA LEU A 200 11.29 5.31 -20.31
C LEU A 200 10.02 6.10 -20.64
N GLY A 201 9.72 6.19 -21.94
CA GLY A 201 8.62 7.01 -22.46
C GLY A 201 7.24 6.47 -22.06
N ASP A 202 6.27 7.39 -21.91
CA ASP A 202 4.80 7.33 -22.00
C ASP A 202 4.07 5.98 -21.87
N ALA A 203 4.61 5.03 -21.10
CA ALA A 203 3.88 3.87 -20.64
C ALA A 203 2.95 4.35 -19.53
N ASP A 204 1.84 5.02 -19.90
CA ASP A 204 0.76 5.34 -18.99
C ASP A 204 0.27 4.03 -18.35
N PRO A 205 0.62 3.76 -17.08
CA PRO A 205 0.28 2.51 -16.46
C PRO A 205 -1.17 2.53 -15.97
N SER A 206 -1.97 3.55 -16.30
CA SER A 206 -3.36 3.69 -15.84
C SER A 206 -4.34 3.01 -16.79
N PRO A 207 -4.89 1.83 -16.45
CA PRO A 207 -6.05 1.31 -17.14
C PRO A 207 -7.28 2.16 -16.76
N GLY A 208 -7.54 3.22 -17.52
CA GLY A 208 -8.81 3.97 -17.51
C GLY A 208 -8.90 5.09 -16.47
N GLY A 209 -9.09 6.33 -16.94
CA GLY A 209 -9.12 7.58 -16.17
C GLY A 209 -10.30 7.79 -15.22
N ALA A 210 -10.73 6.76 -14.49
CA ALA A 210 -11.51 6.97 -13.28
C ALA A 210 -10.54 7.38 -12.17
N GLY A 211 -10.82 8.47 -11.47
CA GLY A 211 -10.02 8.89 -10.31
C GLY A 211 -9.81 7.74 -9.32
N PRO A 212 -8.76 7.80 -8.49
CA PRO A 212 -8.31 6.71 -7.59
C PRO A 212 -9.38 6.15 -6.63
N SER A 213 -10.55 6.77 -6.55
CA SER A 213 -11.58 6.54 -5.54
C SER A 213 -12.80 5.71 -6.00
N ALA A 214 -13.07 5.57 -7.31
CA ALA A 214 -14.39 5.12 -7.78
C ALA A 214 -14.84 3.74 -7.24
N PRO A 215 -14.03 2.66 -7.30
CA PRO A 215 -14.40 1.37 -6.69
C PRO A 215 -13.97 1.23 -5.21
N PHE A 216 -13.04 2.07 -4.75
CA PHE A 216 -12.45 1.95 -3.41
C PHE A 216 -13.34 2.54 -2.32
N TRP A 217 -13.91 3.73 -2.58
CA TRP A 217 -14.62 4.51 -1.57
C TRP A 217 -15.87 3.84 -1.00
N PRO A 218 -16.82 3.31 -1.81
CA PRO A 218 -18.07 2.78 -1.26
C PRO A 218 -17.81 1.67 -0.24
N THR A 219 -16.82 0.82 -0.54
CA THR A 219 -16.48 -0.32 0.30
C THR A 219 -15.69 0.09 1.54
N LEU A 220 -14.73 1.00 1.41
CA LEU A 220 -14.02 1.60 2.55
C LEU A 220 -15.01 2.31 3.50
N ALA A 221 -15.90 3.15 2.97
CA ALA A 221 -16.85 3.91 3.76
C ALA A 221 -17.89 3.02 4.47
N ALA A 222 -18.33 1.95 3.81
CA ALA A 222 -19.21 0.95 4.45
C ALA A 222 -18.51 0.22 5.59
N HIS A 223 -17.19 0.01 5.47
CA HIS A 223 -16.39 -0.64 6.50
C HIS A 223 -16.12 0.29 7.68
N ILE A 224 -15.54 1.47 7.43
CA ILE A 224 -15.26 2.50 8.43
C ILE A 224 -16.48 2.76 9.33
N ARG A 225 -17.67 2.94 8.72
CA ARG A 225 -18.92 3.17 9.47
C ARG A 225 -19.30 2.02 10.41
N ARG A 226 -19.21 0.78 9.94
CA ARG A 226 -19.55 -0.41 10.75
C ARG A 226 -18.55 -0.66 11.88
N SER A 227 -17.31 -0.24 11.69
CA SER A 227 -16.20 -0.55 12.58
C SER A 227 -16.02 0.51 13.67
N LEU A 228 -16.07 1.78 13.31
CA LEU A 228 -15.70 2.87 14.21
C LEU A 228 -16.85 3.37 15.08
N ALA A 229 -18.11 3.17 14.65
CA ALA A 229 -19.28 3.42 15.48
C ALA A 229 -19.30 2.58 16.78
N ARG A 230 -18.42 1.58 16.91
CA ARG A 230 -18.37 0.64 18.03
C ARG A 230 -17.12 0.76 18.92
N SER A 231 -16.10 1.52 18.50
CA SER A 231 -14.80 1.53 19.19
C SER A 231 -14.55 2.85 19.90
N ALA A 232 -14.76 2.87 21.22
CA ALA A 232 -14.44 4.02 22.08
C ALA A 232 -12.93 4.21 22.31
N SER A 233 -12.12 3.18 22.03
CA SER A 233 -10.68 3.17 22.25
C SER A 233 -9.90 3.15 20.93
N PRO A 234 -8.73 3.81 20.87
CA PRO A 234 -7.87 3.73 19.71
C PRO A 234 -7.38 2.28 19.51
N PRO A 235 -7.26 1.82 18.27
CA PRO A 235 -6.94 0.44 18.01
C PRO A 235 -5.47 0.16 18.35
N ARG A 236 -5.15 -0.95 19.00
CA ARG A 236 -3.75 -1.27 19.33
C ARG A 236 -3.06 -1.90 18.13
N VAL A 237 -1.98 -1.31 17.65
CA VAL A 237 -1.14 -1.91 16.60
C VAL A 237 -0.05 -2.72 17.30
N PRO A 238 -0.07 -4.07 17.21
CA PRO A 238 0.99 -4.87 17.81
C PRO A 238 2.29 -4.70 17.03
N VAL A 239 3.38 -4.50 17.76
CA VAL A 239 4.74 -4.42 17.21
C VAL A 239 5.65 -5.20 18.16
N ALA A 240 6.37 -6.20 17.66
CA ALA A 240 7.25 -7.06 18.44
C ALA A 240 8.53 -6.33 18.86
N THR A 241 9.09 -5.52 17.96
CA THR A 241 10.32 -4.77 18.12
C THR A 241 10.07 -3.51 18.97
N PRO A 242 10.68 -3.38 20.16
CA PRO A 242 10.41 -2.25 21.05
C PRO A 242 10.69 -0.88 20.43
N MET A 243 11.73 -0.77 19.60
CA MET A 243 12.10 0.48 18.92
C MET A 243 11.05 0.97 17.93
N LEU A 244 10.20 0.09 17.41
CA LEU A 244 9.16 0.41 16.44
C LEU A 244 7.81 0.78 17.09
N ARG A 245 7.70 0.67 18.42
CA ARG A 245 6.49 1.02 19.18
C ARG A 245 5.98 2.45 18.91
N PRO A 246 6.83 3.50 18.80
CA PRO A 246 6.36 4.84 18.50
C PRO A 246 5.60 4.93 17.16
N PHE A 247 6.03 4.16 16.14
CA PHE A 247 5.34 4.10 14.86
C PHE A 247 4.00 3.39 14.97
N GLY A 248 3.92 2.28 15.72
CA GLY A 248 2.66 1.58 15.98
C GLY A 248 1.64 2.46 16.72
N GLU A 249 2.07 3.21 17.73
CA GLU A 249 1.22 4.16 18.43
C GLU A 249 0.77 5.34 17.54
N ALA A 250 1.67 5.86 16.70
CA ALA A 250 1.31 6.90 15.74
C ALA A 250 0.26 6.40 14.74
N LEU A 251 0.41 5.18 14.23
CA LEU A 251 -0.54 4.54 13.33
C LEU A 251 -1.91 4.36 14.01
N SER A 252 -1.93 3.86 15.25
CA SER A 252 -3.13 3.75 16.09
C SER A 252 -3.91 5.07 16.21
N ARG A 253 -3.20 6.16 16.55
CA ARG A 253 -3.79 7.50 16.68
C ARG A 253 -4.37 7.98 15.35
N ARG A 254 -3.65 7.78 14.24
CA ARG A 254 -4.10 8.17 12.90
C ARG A 254 -5.32 7.39 12.44
N THR A 255 -5.36 6.07 12.64
CA THR A 255 -6.55 5.25 12.36
C THR A 255 -7.78 5.78 13.09
N SER A 256 -7.62 6.10 14.38
CA SER A 256 -8.69 6.68 15.20
C SER A 256 -9.12 8.06 14.71
N HIS A 257 -8.15 8.88 14.28
CA HIS A 257 -8.41 10.22 13.77
C HIS A 257 -9.20 10.16 12.45
N LEU A 258 -8.75 9.33 11.50
CA LEU A 258 -9.46 9.10 10.24
C LEU A 258 -10.89 8.67 10.49
N GLY A 259 -11.10 7.72 11.41
CA GLY A 259 -12.44 7.25 11.75
C GLY A 259 -13.37 8.33 12.25
N ARG A 260 -12.91 9.17 13.18
CA ARG A 260 -13.67 10.31 13.70
C ARG A 260 -13.98 11.36 12.62
N VAL A 261 -13.04 11.60 11.71
CA VAL A 261 -13.24 12.54 10.59
C VAL A 261 -14.34 12.02 9.66
N VAL A 262 -14.26 10.75 9.26
CA VAL A 262 -15.27 10.14 8.37
C VAL A 262 -16.64 10.06 9.02
N GLU A 263 -16.72 9.75 10.31
CA GLU A 263 -17.98 9.74 11.06
C GLU A 263 -18.61 11.14 11.10
N ARG A 264 -17.83 12.16 11.46
CA ARG A 264 -18.32 13.54 11.60
C ARG A 264 -18.76 14.16 10.28
N ILE A 265 -17.97 13.97 9.23
CA ILE A 265 -18.17 14.66 7.93
C ILE A 265 -19.00 13.82 6.98
N GLY A 266 -18.82 12.49 6.97
CA GLY A 266 -19.60 11.58 6.13
C GLY A 266 -21.10 11.55 6.48
N ALA A 267 -21.51 12.05 7.65
CA ALA A 267 -22.92 12.29 7.93
C ALA A 267 -23.51 13.44 7.11
N ARG A 268 -22.71 14.48 6.83
CA ARG A 268 -23.14 15.76 6.22
C ARG A 268 -22.94 15.81 4.72
N ASP A 269 -21.85 15.22 4.21
CA ASP A 269 -21.42 15.44 2.83
C ASP A 269 -21.02 14.15 2.10
N ARG A 270 -22.01 13.30 1.80
CA ARG A 270 -21.75 11.96 1.21
C ARG A 270 -21.48 11.98 -0.28
N HIS A 271 -21.77 13.10 -0.94
CA HIS A 271 -21.74 13.22 -2.39
C HIS A 271 -20.53 14.01 -2.89
N ASP A 272 -19.89 14.81 -2.04
CA ASP A 272 -18.65 15.49 -2.36
C ASP A 272 -17.55 14.49 -2.76
N GLU A 273 -17.11 14.57 -4.01
CA GLU A 273 -16.05 13.75 -4.58
C GLU A 273 -14.67 14.12 -4.01
N SER A 274 -14.45 15.41 -3.73
CA SER A 274 -13.20 15.90 -3.18
C SER A 274 -12.95 15.35 -1.76
N PHE A 275 -14.00 15.28 -0.94
CA PHE A 275 -13.95 14.62 0.37
C PHE A 275 -13.58 13.14 0.23
N ARG A 276 -14.22 12.42 -0.70
CA ARG A 276 -13.96 10.99 -0.94
C ARG A 276 -12.52 10.74 -1.36
N ASP A 277 -12.00 11.56 -2.26
CA ASP A 277 -10.61 11.47 -2.73
C ASP A 277 -9.60 11.73 -1.61
N ARG A 278 -9.83 12.75 -0.77
CA ARG A 278 -8.93 13.06 0.35
C ARG A 278 -8.95 11.98 1.42
N VAL A 279 -10.12 11.42 1.74
CA VAL A 279 -10.21 10.29 2.68
C VAL A 279 -9.56 9.04 2.09
N ALA A 280 -9.75 8.78 0.79
CA ALA A 280 -9.10 7.67 0.11
C ALA A 280 -7.58 7.80 0.17
N LEU A 281 -7.04 8.99 -0.09
CA LEU A 281 -5.61 9.29 0.02
C LEU A 281 -5.09 9.02 1.45
N ALA A 282 -5.78 9.54 2.47
CA ALA A 282 -5.42 9.28 3.87
C ALA A 282 -5.44 7.78 4.20
N ALA A 283 -6.43 7.03 3.72
CA ALA A 283 -6.50 5.59 3.93
C ALA A 283 -5.35 4.83 3.24
N VAL A 284 -4.97 5.23 2.02
CA VAL A 284 -3.84 4.67 1.29
C VAL A 284 -2.52 4.85 2.07
N GLU A 285 -2.26 6.04 2.62
CA GLU A 285 -1.09 6.30 3.48
C GLU A 285 -1.07 5.41 4.72
N LEU A 286 -2.24 5.27 5.35
CA LEU A 286 -2.40 4.50 6.58
C LEU A 286 -2.14 3.00 6.34
N ILE A 287 -2.71 2.44 5.27
CA ILE A 287 -2.53 1.02 4.90
C ILE A 287 -1.07 0.76 4.51
N ALA A 288 -0.49 1.62 3.67
CA ALA A 288 0.91 1.47 3.27
C ALA A 288 1.86 1.58 4.48
N SER A 289 1.61 2.50 5.41
CA SER A 289 2.36 2.59 6.67
C SER A 289 2.22 1.33 7.51
N ALA A 290 1.02 0.73 7.57
CA ALA A 290 0.80 -0.52 8.28
C ALA A 290 1.61 -1.67 7.66
N CYS A 291 1.60 -1.81 6.33
CA CYS A 291 2.36 -2.83 5.62
C CYS A 291 3.88 -2.62 5.80
N THR A 292 4.36 -1.39 5.68
CA THR A 292 5.79 -1.03 5.88
C THR A 292 6.23 -1.36 7.30
N LEU A 293 5.47 -0.94 8.30
CA LEU A 293 5.77 -1.24 9.71
C LEU A 293 5.76 -2.74 9.97
N ALA A 294 4.78 -3.46 9.40
CA ALA A 294 4.66 -4.90 9.57
C ALA A 294 5.86 -5.66 9.01
N ARG A 295 6.29 -5.29 7.79
CA ARG A 295 7.49 -5.83 7.16
C ARG A 295 8.74 -5.51 7.96
N LEU A 296 8.89 -4.27 8.43
CA LEU A 296 10.04 -3.83 9.20
C LEU A 296 10.15 -4.57 10.54
N ASP A 297 9.02 -4.81 11.21
CA ASP A 297 8.97 -5.50 12.50
C ASP A 297 9.23 -7.00 12.41
N ALA A 298 8.84 -7.62 11.30
CA ALA A 298 9.03 -9.05 11.09
C ALA A 298 10.39 -9.41 10.48
N ALA A 299 10.99 -8.49 9.72
CA ALA A 299 12.32 -8.68 9.17
C ALA A 299 13.37 -8.38 10.24
N SER A 300 14.45 -9.17 10.28
CA SER A 300 15.73 -8.68 10.79
C SER A 300 16.31 -7.70 9.77
N ALA A 301 15.63 -6.56 9.62
CA ALA A 301 15.92 -5.59 8.58
C ALA A 301 17.37 -5.10 8.73
N ARG A 302 18.06 -5.00 7.60
CA ARG A 302 19.39 -4.41 7.56
C ARG A 302 19.28 -2.92 7.97
N PRO A 303 20.33 -2.32 8.57
CA PRO A 303 20.26 -0.93 9.03
C PRO A 303 19.87 0.09 7.93
N ASP A 304 20.27 -0.15 6.68
CA ASP A 304 19.90 0.66 5.52
C ASP A 304 18.40 0.53 5.19
N GLU A 305 17.85 -0.68 5.19
CA GLU A 305 16.42 -0.92 5.01
C GLU A 305 15.57 -0.31 6.12
N GLN A 306 16.06 -0.38 7.37
CA GLN A 306 15.39 0.24 8.50
C GLN A 306 15.30 1.76 8.32
N ALA A 307 16.41 2.42 7.99
CA ALA A 307 16.42 3.87 7.78
C ALA A 307 15.45 4.31 6.65
N VAL A 308 15.42 3.54 5.56
CA VAL A 308 14.53 3.77 4.41
C VAL A 308 13.05 3.57 4.78
N ALA A 309 12.74 2.52 5.55
CA ALA A 309 11.38 2.25 6.02
C ALA A 309 10.90 3.31 7.03
N GLU A 310 11.76 3.73 7.96
CA GLU A 310 11.46 4.80 8.92
C GLU A 310 11.20 6.13 8.21
N LEU A 311 12.02 6.48 7.20
CA LEU A 311 11.79 7.65 6.36
C LEU A 311 10.39 7.59 5.71
N PHE A 312 10.02 6.45 5.13
CA PHE A 312 8.68 6.27 4.56
C PHE A 312 7.58 6.53 5.60
N LEU A 313 7.70 5.93 6.81
CA LEU A 313 6.70 6.06 7.87
C LEU A 313 6.53 7.53 8.33
N HIS A 314 7.62 8.29 8.37
CA HIS A 314 7.58 9.71 8.69
C HIS A 314 6.89 10.53 7.58
N GLU A 315 7.27 10.33 6.32
CA GLU A 315 6.68 11.08 5.20
C GLU A 315 5.22 10.70 4.94
N SER A 316 4.87 9.41 5.03
CA SER A 316 3.49 8.94 4.92
C SER A 316 2.62 9.51 6.04
N GLY A 317 3.16 9.61 7.26
CA GLY A 317 2.49 10.29 8.37
C GLY A 317 2.17 11.76 8.08
N ARG A 318 3.12 12.51 7.51
CA ARG A 318 2.90 13.91 7.12
C ARG A 318 1.82 14.05 6.04
N ARG A 319 1.86 13.21 5.00
CA ARG A 319 0.87 13.20 3.91
C ARG A 319 -0.53 12.85 4.41
N PHE A 320 -0.63 11.89 5.33
CA PHE A 320 -1.87 11.59 6.02
C PHE A 320 -2.42 12.82 6.75
N ASP A 321 -1.57 13.48 7.56
CA ASP A 321 -1.97 14.65 8.35
C ASP A 321 -2.33 15.84 7.45
N GLU A 322 -1.73 15.95 6.26
CA GLU A 322 -2.10 16.91 5.22
C GLU A 322 -3.44 16.61 4.54
N ALA A 323 -3.67 15.35 4.15
CA ALA A 323 -4.93 14.91 3.57
C ALA A 323 -6.13 15.13 4.53
N LEU A 324 -5.93 14.94 5.84
CA LEU A 324 -6.98 15.27 6.82
C LEU A 324 -7.17 16.77 7.02
N ARG A 325 -6.09 17.58 6.97
CA ARG A 325 -6.20 19.04 7.06
C ARG A 325 -6.92 19.63 5.87
N SER A 326 -6.71 19.10 4.65
CA SER A 326 -7.40 19.57 3.45
C SER A 326 -8.91 19.29 3.51
N ILE A 327 -9.32 18.17 4.12
CA ILE A 327 -10.73 17.89 4.41
C ILE A 327 -11.33 18.97 5.34
N ALA A 328 -10.59 19.39 6.36
CA ALA A 328 -11.09 20.37 7.33
C ALA A 328 -11.17 21.80 6.79
N ARG A 329 -10.30 22.15 5.82
CA ARG A 329 -10.24 23.50 5.23
C ARG A 329 -11.21 23.71 4.06
N ASP A 330 -11.66 22.64 3.41
CA ASP A 330 -12.54 22.71 2.23
C ASP A 330 -12.09 23.79 1.21
N PRO A 331 -10.87 23.65 0.65
CA PRO A 331 -10.30 24.68 -0.23
C PRO A 331 -11.11 24.89 -1.51
N ASP A 332 -11.90 23.89 -1.93
CA ASP A 332 -12.77 24.01 -3.10
C ASP A 332 -13.93 24.96 -2.81
N ARG A 333 -14.48 24.92 -1.59
CA ARG A 333 -15.47 25.92 -1.17
C ARG A 333 -14.89 27.31 -1.10
N GLU A 334 -13.67 27.48 -0.57
CA GLU A 334 -12.97 28.77 -0.57
C GLU A 334 -12.74 29.27 -2.00
N ALA A 335 -12.30 28.39 -2.91
CA ALA A 335 -12.07 28.71 -4.32
C ALA A 335 -13.38 29.06 -5.06
N VAL A 336 -14.47 28.31 -4.81
CA VAL A 336 -15.81 28.60 -5.37
C VAL A 336 -16.34 29.92 -4.85
N GLU A 337 -16.13 30.23 -3.56
CA GLU A 337 -16.52 31.52 -2.98
C GLU A 337 -15.72 32.67 -3.59
N ALA A 338 -14.40 32.52 -3.73
CA ALA A 338 -13.55 33.48 -4.41
C ALA A 338 -13.97 33.69 -5.87
N GLY A 339 -14.25 32.61 -6.62
CA GLY A 339 -14.73 32.68 -7.99
C GLY A 339 -16.09 33.38 -8.10
N ARG A 340 -17.02 33.12 -7.18
CA ARG A 340 -18.29 33.84 -7.09
C ARG A 340 -18.10 35.34 -6.83
N LEU A 341 -17.12 35.72 -6.00
CA LEU A 341 -16.80 37.13 -5.75
C LEU A 341 -16.22 37.81 -7.00
N VAL A 342 -15.37 37.12 -7.76
CA VAL A 342 -14.83 37.62 -9.04
C VAL A 342 -15.97 37.81 -10.05
N LEU A 343 -16.83 36.82 -10.23
CA LEU A 343 -17.96 36.90 -11.17
C LEU A 343 -18.96 38.01 -10.83
N ARG A 344 -19.16 38.34 -9.55
CA ARG A 344 -20.01 39.48 -9.12
C ARG A 344 -19.39 40.84 -9.42
N ARG A 345 -18.06 40.93 -9.47
CA ARG A 345 -17.33 42.18 -9.73
C ARG A 345 -17.14 42.45 -11.21
N SER A 346 -17.22 41.43 -12.07
CA SER A 346 -17.22 41.64 -13.52
C SER A 346 -18.51 42.35 -13.94
N PRO A 347 -18.44 43.57 -14.52
CA PRO A 347 -19.62 44.22 -15.07
C PRO A 347 -20.23 43.32 -16.14
N ARG A 348 -21.57 43.21 -16.15
CA ARG A 348 -22.30 42.55 -17.24
C ARG A 348 -22.06 43.35 -18.52
N THR A 349 -21.05 42.95 -19.28
CA THR A 349 -20.82 43.38 -20.66
C THR A 349 -21.86 42.77 -21.58
#